data_AF-A1RRH2-F1
#
_entry.id   AF-A1RRH2-F1
#
_cell.length_a   1.000
_cell.length_b   1.000
_cell.length_c   1.000
_cell.angle_alpha   90.00
_cell.angle_beta   90.00
_cell.angle_gamma   90.00
#
_symmetry.space_group_name_H-M   'P 1'
#
loop_
_entity.id
_entity.type
_entity.pdbx_description
1 polymer ?
#
loop_
_entity_poly.entity_id
_entity_poly.type
_entity_poly.pdbx_seq_one_letter_code
_entity_poly.pdbx_strand_id
1 'polypeptide(L)'
;MNVWDYLVVLITSLLVLLFFMYMFWRVTATRDRERPAEIFTLVRCGDGTEKKRRYQEGDYVGKQTAECEGGVIIGIFKEAPLQT
;
A
#
# COMPACT_ATOMS: atom_id res chain seq x y z
N MET A 1 10.94 -42.78 26.69
CA MET A 1 9.92 -41.80 26.30
C MET A 1 8.56 -42.45 26.52
N ASN A 2 7.84 -41.97 27.52
CA ASN A 2 6.50 -42.44 27.85
C ASN A 2 5.44 -41.67 27.05
N VAL A 3 4.23 -42.22 26.98
CA VAL A 3 3.08 -41.59 26.28
C VAL A 3 2.86 -40.15 26.73
N TRP A 4 3.09 -39.86 28.02
CA TRP A 4 3.01 -38.51 28.59
C TRP A 4 4.03 -37.53 28.00
N ASP A 5 5.26 -37.99 27.69
CA ASP A 5 6.29 -37.13 27.09
C ASP A 5 5.85 -36.69 25.69
N TYR A 6 5.29 -37.61 24.90
CA TYR A 6 4.77 -37.30 23.57
C TYR A 6 3.58 -36.33 23.64
N LEU A 7 2.69 -36.50 24.62
CA LEU A 7 1.54 -35.63 24.82
C LEU A 7 1.95 -34.21 25.18
N VAL A 8 2.95 -34.05 26.05
CA VAL A 8 3.50 -32.74 26.44
C VAL A 8 4.15 -32.05 25.25
N VAL A 9 4.95 -32.77 24.45
CA VAL A 9 5.59 -32.22 23.24
C VAL A 9 4.55 -31.81 22.19
N LEU A 10 3.49 -32.60 22.03
CA LEU A 10 2.42 -32.30 21.08
C LEU A 10 1.64 -31.05 21.50
N ILE A 11 1.29 -30.90 22.77
CA ILE A 11 0.58 -29.72 23.27
C ILE A 11 1.46 -28.47 23.14
N THR A 12 2.73 -28.55 23.53
CA THR A 12 3.64 -27.40 23.47
C THR A 12 3.91 -26.94 22.05
N SER A 13 4.14 -27.86 21.12
CA SER A 13 4.31 -27.52 19.69
C SER A 13 3.05 -26.88 19.09
N LEU A 14 1.86 -27.37 19.46
CA LEU A 14 0.58 -26.82 19.01
C LEU A 14 0.36 -25.39 19.54
N LEU A 15 0.68 -25.14 20.81
CA LEU A 15 0.61 -23.80 21.40
C LEU A 15 1.57 -22.81 20.72
N VAL A 16 2.80 -23.23 20.44
CA VAL A 16 3.79 -22.41 19.73
C VAL A 16 3.30 -22.09 18.31
N LEU A 17 2.74 -23.07 17.61
CA LEU A 17 2.20 -22.86 16.26
C LEU A 17 1.02 -21.89 16.26
N LEU A 18 0.09 -22.02 17.21
CA LEU A 18 -1.02 -21.09 17.40
C LEU A 18 -0.54 -19.66 17.71
N PHE A 19 0.49 -19.53 18.55
CA PHE A 19 1.09 -18.24 18.88
C PHE A 19 1.69 -17.56 17.64
N PHE A 20 2.45 -18.29 16.82
CA PHE A 20 3.00 -17.77 15.57
C PHE A 20 1.91 -17.39 14.57
N MET A 21 0.88 -18.22 14.43
CA MET A 21 -0.26 -17.93 13.56
C MET A 21 -0.98 -16.65 14.01
N TYR A 22 -1.20 -16.48 15.32
CA TYR A 22 -1.79 -15.26 15.89
C TYR A 22 -0.92 -14.02 15.63
N MET A 23 0.38 -14.10 15.90
CA MET A 23 1.33 -13.03 15.61
C MET A 23 1.30 -12.65 14.13
N PHE A 24 1.34 -13.64 13.23
CA PHE A 24 1.33 -13.41 11.80
C PHE A 24 0.04 -12.75 11.36
N TRP A 25 -1.12 -13.21 11.85
CA TRP A 25 -2.42 -12.62 11.54
C TRP A 25 -2.54 -11.18 12.06
N ARG A 26 -2.03 -10.91 13.27
CA ARG A 26 -1.99 -9.54 13.81
C ARG A 26 -1.13 -8.62 12.96
N VAL A 27 0.04 -9.10 12.51
CA VAL A 27 0.95 -8.34 11.66
C VAL A 27 0.37 -8.11 10.26
N THR A 28 -0.22 -9.12 9.63
CA THR A 28 -0.87 -8.96 8.32
C THR A 28 -2.10 -8.04 8.40
N ALA A 29 -2.90 -8.14 9.46
CA ALA A 29 -4.03 -7.23 9.70
C ALA A 29 -3.59 -5.76 9.84
N THR A 30 -2.40 -5.50 10.40
CA THR A 30 -1.84 -4.13 10.43
C THR A 30 -1.22 -3.71 9.10
N ARG A 31 -0.80 -4.65 8.26
CA ARG A 31 -0.14 -4.39 6.97
C ARG A 31 -1.12 -3.98 5.88
N ASP A 32 -2.35 -4.47 5.92
CA ASP A 32 -3.46 -4.00 5.04
C ASP A 32 -3.85 -2.53 5.29
N ARG A 33 -3.34 -1.91 6.37
CA ARG A 33 -3.54 -0.49 6.65
C ARG A 33 -2.55 0.41 5.90
N GLU A 34 -1.51 -0.15 5.29
CA GLU A 34 -0.70 0.52 4.27
C GLU A 34 -1.45 0.45 2.94
N ARG A 35 -2.54 1.22 2.82
CA ARG A 35 -3.13 1.48 1.50
C ARG A 35 -1.98 1.91 0.57
N PRO A 36 -1.84 1.31 -0.63
CA PRO A 36 -0.81 1.72 -1.56
C PRO A 36 -0.99 3.23 -1.77
N ALA A 37 -0.01 4.00 -1.34
CA ALA A 37 -0.04 5.45 -1.41
C ALA A 37 -0.49 5.87 -2.82
N GLU A 38 -1.72 6.39 -2.94
CA GLU A 38 -2.28 6.73 -4.24
C GLU A 38 -1.39 7.83 -4.84
N ILE A 39 -0.80 7.52 -5.99
CA ILE A 39 0.07 8.46 -6.71
C ILE A 39 -0.85 9.27 -7.62
N PHE A 40 -0.82 10.60 -7.48
CA PHE A 40 -1.60 11.53 -8.27
C PHE A 40 -0.69 12.36 -9.16
N THR A 41 -1.09 12.57 -10.41
CA THR A 41 -0.48 13.51 -11.35
C THR A 41 -1.28 14.82 -11.35
N LEU A 42 -0.60 15.95 -11.21
CA LEU A 42 -1.19 17.27 -11.45
C LEU A 42 -0.98 17.66 -12.90
N VAL A 43 -2.07 17.98 -13.58
CA VAL A 43 -2.08 18.48 -14.96
C VAL A 43 -2.51 19.93 -14.94
N ARG A 44 -1.71 20.84 -15.52
CA ARG A 44 -2.13 22.21 -15.84
C ARG A 44 -2.82 22.19 -17.18
N CYS A 45 -4.08 22.57 -17.25
CA CYS A 45 -4.75 22.82 -18.53
C CYS A 45 -4.40 24.24 -19.04
N GLY A 46 -4.53 24.48 -20.35
CA GLY A 46 -4.29 25.79 -20.98
C GLY A 46 -5.17 26.91 -20.42
N ASP A 47 -6.36 26.58 -19.91
CA ASP A 47 -7.28 27.49 -19.21
C ASP A 47 -6.80 27.93 -17.82
N GLY A 48 -5.58 27.52 -17.41
CA GLY A 48 -5.00 27.80 -16.10
C GLY A 48 -5.55 26.95 -14.97
N THR A 49 -6.49 26.04 -15.25
CA THR A 49 -7.05 25.11 -14.26
C THR A 49 -6.11 23.94 -13.98
N GLU A 50 -6.00 23.56 -12.71
CA GLU A 50 -5.23 22.39 -12.29
C GLU A 50 -6.16 21.20 -12.05
N LYS A 51 -5.89 20.07 -12.71
CA LYS A 51 -6.64 18.83 -12.51
C LYS A 51 -5.76 17.78 -11.86
N LYS A 52 -6.29 17.15 -10.82
CA LYS A 52 -5.71 15.96 -10.17
C LYS A 52 -6.20 14.72 -10.90
N ARG A 53 -5.29 13.87 -11.32
CA ARG A 53 -5.55 12.59 -12.01
C ARG A 53 -4.78 11.47 -11.31
N ARG A 54 -5.31 10.25 -11.33
CA ARG A 54 -4.53 9.07 -10.93
C ARG A 54 -3.35 8.87 -11.87
N TYR A 55 -2.18 8.59 -11.30
CA TYR A 55 -0.97 8.28 -12.06
C TYR A 55 -1.21 7.11 -13.01
N GLN A 56 -0.81 7.28 -14.28
CA GLN A 56 -0.71 6.19 -15.24
C GLN A 56 0.76 5.84 -15.48
N GLU A 57 1.04 4.56 -15.71
CA GLU A 57 2.40 4.11 -16.04
C GLU A 57 2.90 4.83 -17.30
N GLY A 58 4.06 5.49 -17.20
CA GLY A 58 4.64 6.30 -18.27
C GLY A 58 4.24 7.79 -18.25
N ASP A 59 3.60 8.27 -17.18
CA ASP A 59 3.46 9.70 -16.92
C ASP A 59 4.74 10.30 -16.32
N TYR A 60 5.19 11.42 -16.89
CA TYR A 60 6.37 12.18 -16.45
C TYR A 60 6.09 13.68 -16.53
N VAL A 61 6.78 14.46 -15.71
CA VAL A 61 6.64 15.92 -15.66
C VAL A 61 7.07 16.52 -17.00
N GLY A 62 6.23 17.37 -17.59
CA GLY A 62 6.45 17.96 -18.91
C GLY A 62 5.81 17.18 -20.06
N LYS A 63 5.23 15.99 -19.81
CA LYS A 63 4.43 15.28 -20.81
C LYS A 63 3.15 16.07 -21.11
N GLN A 64 2.85 16.25 -22.40
CA GLN A 64 1.56 16.79 -22.82
C GLN A 64 0.48 15.72 -22.69
N THR A 65 -0.67 16.06 -22.13
CA THR A 65 -1.80 15.16 -21.95
C THR A 65 -2.97 15.62 -22.82
N ALA A 66 -3.69 14.67 -23.39
CA ALA A 66 -4.89 14.95 -24.19
C ALA A 66 -6.15 15.14 -23.32
N GLU A 67 -6.02 15.17 -21.99
CA GLU A 67 -7.17 15.30 -21.07
C GLU A 67 -7.74 16.72 -21.01
N CYS A 68 -6.96 17.71 -21.44
CA CYS A 68 -7.42 19.07 -21.68
C CYS A 68 -6.49 19.79 -22.68
N GLU A 69 -7.00 20.79 -23.38
CA GLU A 69 -6.23 21.56 -24.37
C GLU A 69 -5.00 22.21 -23.70
N GLY A 70 -3.82 21.98 -24.28
CA GLY A 70 -2.56 22.46 -23.70
C GLY A 70 -2.18 21.83 -22.36
N GLY A 71 -2.78 20.70 -22.00
CA GLY A 71 -2.54 19.97 -20.75
C GLY A 71 -1.08 19.56 -20.60
N VAL A 72 -0.39 20.02 -19.55
CA VAL A 72 0.98 19.58 -19.21
C VAL A 72 1.04 19.05 -17.79
N ILE A 73 1.68 17.89 -17.60
CA ILE A 73 1.93 17.34 -16.26
C ILE A 73 2.96 18.22 -15.55
N ILE A 74 2.57 18.84 -14.44
CA ILE A 74 3.43 19.76 -13.66
C ILE A 74 4.12 19.04 -12.50
N GLY A 75 3.55 17.93 -12.03
CA GLY A 75 4.08 17.22 -10.88
C GLY A 75 3.40 15.88 -10.64
N ILE A 76 4.13 14.97 -10.00
CA ILE A 76 3.67 13.66 -9.56
C ILE A 76 3.81 13.62 -8.04
N PHE A 77 2.69 13.47 -7.34
CA PHE A 77 2.61 13.49 -5.89
C PHE A 77 2.26 12.10 -5.41
N LYS A 78 3.02 11.60 -4.45
CA LYS A 78 2.67 10.40 -3.70
C LYS A 78 1.98 10.86 -2.43
N GLU A 79 0.69 10.55 -2.28
CA GLU A 79 -0.01 10.87 -1.05
C GLU A 79 0.48 9.91 0.05
N ALA A 80 1.44 10.36 0.85
CA ALA A 80 1.88 9.61 2.02
C ALA A 80 0.72 9.59 3.03
N PRO A 81 0.38 8.43 3.63
CA PRO A 81 -0.62 8.41 4.68
C PRO A 81 -0.18 9.36 5.80
N LEU A 82 -1.07 10.27 6.17
CA LEU A 82 -0.87 11.20 7.28
C LEU A 82 -0.48 10.39 8.52
N GLN A 83 0.79 10.45 8.91
CA GLN A 83 1.27 9.83 10.14
C GLN A 83 0.77 10.70 11.30
N THR A 84 -0.42 10.38 11.81
CA THR A 84 -0.95 10.86 13.10
C THR A 84 -0.53 9.94 14.21
#